data_AF-A0A1N7JJK2-F1
#
_entry.id   AF-A0A1N7JJK2-F1
#
_cell.length_a   1.000
_cell.length_b   1.000
_cell.length_c   1.000
_cell.angle_alpha   90.00
_cell.angle_beta   90.00
_cell.angle_gamma   90.00
#
_symmetry.space_group_name_H-M   'P 1'
#
loop_
_entity.id
_entity.type
_entity.pdbx_description
1 polymer ?
#
loop_
_entity_poly.entity_id
_entity_poly.type
_entity_poly.pdbx_seq_one_letter_code
_entity_poly.pdbx_strand_id
1 'polypeptide(L)'
;MDLTAFAVSFLGFAIMYAGIIMARKVDSKGSASVFRIGGIFIGFMMVPMLHTALGSPVTSAEISGKYLLGMVIAGFIVDFFVVRRRG
;
A
#
# COMPACT_ATOMS: atom_id res chain seq x y z
N MET A 1 11.59 -3.87 17.24
CA MET A 1 10.67 -3.67 16.11
C MET A 1 10.38 -2.19 16.06
N ASP A 2 10.63 -1.52 14.93
CA ASP A 2 10.38 -0.08 14.80
C ASP A 2 8.88 0.12 14.56
N LEU A 3 8.15 0.45 15.63
CA LEU A 3 6.70 0.60 15.61
C LEU A 3 6.25 1.72 14.66
N THR A 4 7.06 2.79 14.56
CA THR A 4 6.79 3.92 13.66
C THR A 4 6.94 3.47 12.21
N ALA A 5 8.02 2.77 11.87
CA ALA A 5 8.21 2.22 10.53
C ALA A 5 7.07 1.26 10.15
N PHE A 6 6.66 0.39 11.08
CA PHE A 6 5.53 -0.51 10.87
C PHE A 6 4.21 0.24 10.62
N ALA A 7 3.88 1.23 11.47
CA ALA A 7 2.64 1.99 11.35
C ALA A 7 2.57 2.78 10.04
N VAL A 8 3.67 3.43 9.64
CA VAL A 8 3.76 4.17 8.38
C VAL A 8 3.63 3.23 7.18
N SER A 9 4.30 2.08 7.20
CA SER A 9 4.17 1.05 6.16
C SER A 9 2.74 0.52 6.04
N PHE A 10 2.11 0.22 7.17
CA PHE A 10 0.74 -0.28 7.22
C PHE A 10 -0.24 0.73 6.64
N LEU A 11 -0.09 2.00 6.99
CA LEU A 11 -0.92 3.08 6.44
C LEU A 11 -0.71 3.23 4.93
N GLY A 12 0.54 3.18 4.46
CA GLY A 12 0.86 3.15 3.03
C GLY A 12 0.16 2.01 2.31
N PHE A 13 0.29 0.78 2.81
CA PHE A 13 -0.38 -0.40 2.29
C PHE A 13 -1.91 -0.26 2.28
N ALA A 14 -2.51 0.27 3.36
CA ALA A 14 -3.95 0.46 3.45
C ALA A 14 -4.49 1.38 2.34
N ILE A 15 -3.77 2.47 2.02
CA ILE A 15 -4.14 3.34 0.90
C ILE A 15 -4.02 2.63 -0.45
N MET A 16 -2.93 1.87 -0.66
CA MET A 16 -2.77 1.08 -1.89
C MET A 16 -3.94 0.13 -2.08
N TYR A 17 -4.29 -0.61 -1.02
CA TYR A 17 -5.38 -1.57 -1.06
C TYR A 17 -6.75 -0.90 -1.23
N ALA A 18 -6.99 0.25 -0.60
CA ALA A 18 -8.19 1.05 -0.79
C ALA A 18 -8.39 1.46 -2.26
N GLY A 19 -7.32 1.85 -2.96
CA GLY A 19 -7.37 2.14 -4.40
C GLY A 19 -7.77 0.92 -5.24
N ILE A 20 -7.24 -0.26 -4.90
CA ILE A 20 -7.61 -1.52 -5.56
C ILE A 20 -9.09 -1.87 -5.32
N ILE A 21 -9.60 -1.69 -4.10
CA ILE A 21 -11.02 -1.92 -3.78
C ILE A 21 -11.91 -0.92 -4.53
N MET A 22 -11.57 0.37 -4.50
CA MET A 22 -12.35 1.40 -5.21
C MET A 22 -12.42 1.12 -6.71
N ALA A 23 -11.33 0.65 -7.31
CA ALA A 23 -11.31 0.25 -8.71
C ALA A 23 -12.23 -0.94 -9.05
N ARG A 24 -12.63 -1.77 -8.07
CA ARG A 24 -13.61 -2.86 -8.28
C ARG A 24 -15.06 -2.36 -8.25
N LYS A 25 -15.30 -1.16 -7.70
CA LYS A 25 -16.63 -0.54 -7.58
C LYS A 25 -16.96 0.41 -8.73
N VAL A 26 -16.07 0.53 -9.70
CA VAL A 26 -16.18 1.50 -10.80
C VAL A 26 -16.35 0.73 -12.11
N ASP A 27 -17.43 1.00 -12.83
CA ASP A 27 -17.79 0.28 -14.06
C ASP A 27 -16.89 0.68 -15.25
N SER A 28 -16.40 1.92 -15.26
CA SER A 28 -15.50 2.41 -16.31
C SER A 28 -14.09 1.83 -16.14
N LYS A 29 -13.63 1.07 -17.15
CA LYS A 29 -12.27 0.50 -17.20
C LYS A 29 -11.18 1.57 -17.04
N GLY A 30 -11.38 2.75 -17.61
CA GLY A 30 -10.43 3.87 -17.52
C GLY A 30 -10.33 4.41 -16.09
N SER A 31 -11.47 4.72 -15.49
CA SER A 31 -11.53 5.22 -14.11
C SER A 31 -11.03 4.18 -13.10
N ALA A 32 -11.37 2.90 -13.28
CA ALA A 32 -10.85 1.80 -12.47
C ALA A 32 -9.31 1.73 -12.51
N SER A 33 -8.69 1.94 -13.68
CA SER A 33 -7.24 1.98 -13.82
C SER A 33 -6.63 3.14 -13.00
N VAL A 34 -7.24 4.32 -13.07
CA VAL A 34 -6.80 5.51 -12.31
C VAL A 34 -6.85 5.24 -10.80
N PHE A 35 -7.89 4.59 -10.28
CA PHE A 35 -7.96 4.23 -8.86
C PHE A 35 -6.88 3.23 -8.44
N ARG A 36 -6.55 2.25 -9.28
CA ARG A 36 -5.47 1.29 -9.00
C ARG A 36 -4.12 1.97 -8.97
N ILE A 37 -3.78 2.67 -10.05
CA ILE A 37 -2.47 3.33 -10.20
C ILE A 37 -2.34 4.45 -9.17
N GLY A 38 -3.37 5.26 -8.99
CA GLY A 38 -3.41 6.34 -8.01
C GLY A 38 -3.26 5.83 -6.58
N GLY A 39 -3.97 4.76 -6.20
CA GLY A 39 -3.83 4.16 -4.87
C GLY A 39 -2.42 3.62 -4.62
N ILE A 40 -1.84 2.90 -5.60
CA ILE A 40 -0.47 2.40 -5.53
C ILE A 40 0.53 3.56 -5.37
N PHE A 41 0.40 4.59 -6.20
CA PHE A 41 1.29 5.74 -6.20
C PHE A 41 1.22 6.53 -4.89
N ILE A 42 0.01 6.87 -4.44
CA ILE A 42 -0.20 7.62 -3.20
C ILE A 42 0.31 6.81 -2.01
N GLY A 43 -0.04 5.52 -1.92
CA GLY A 43 0.39 4.68 -0.80
C GLY A 43 1.91 4.49 -0.74
N PHE A 44 2.59 4.41 -1.89
CA PHE A 44 4.05 4.35 -1.95
C PHE A 44 4.72 5.67 -1.58
N MET A 45 4.23 6.79 -2.12
CA MET A 45 4.78 8.13 -1.85
C MET A 45 4.54 8.60 -0.42
N MET A 46 3.46 8.15 0.21
CA MET A 46 3.12 8.56 1.56
C MET A 46 4.13 8.07 2.61
N VAL A 47 4.78 6.92 2.40
CA VAL A 47 5.78 6.38 3.33
C VAL A 47 6.96 7.33 3.56
N PRO A 48 7.73 7.74 2.53
CA PRO A 48 8.83 8.69 2.73
C PRO A 48 8.34 10.07 3.20
N MET A 49 7.17 10.52 2.75
CA MET A 49 6.59 11.80 3.18
C MET A 49 6.27 11.83 4.68
N LEU A 50 5.67 10.75 5.20
CA LEU A 50 5.39 10.63 6.64
C LEU A 50 6.66 10.50 7.47
N HIS A 51 7.64 9.71 7.00
CA HIS A 51 8.93 9.62 7.69
C HIS A 51 9.65 10.97 7.75
N THR A 52 9.53 11.79 6.70
CA THR A 52 10.06 13.15 6.65
C THR A 52 9.29 14.07 7.61
N ALA A 53 7.97 14.03 7.58
CA ALA A 53 7.11 14.86 8.43
C ALA A 53 7.27 14.54 9.93
N LEU A 54 7.53 13.28 10.26
CA LEU A 54 7.77 12.82 11.63
C LEU A 54 9.22 13.05 12.11
N GLY A 55 10.09 13.61 11.26
CA GLY A 55 11.50 13.83 11.59
C GLY A 55 12.26 12.53 11.91
N SER A 56 11.80 11.41 11.37
CA SER A 56 12.34 10.09 11.68
C SER A 56 13.69 9.84 11.00
N PRO A 57 14.57 9.02 11.59
CA PRO A 57 15.86 8.72 10.98
C PRO A 57 15.69 7.92 9.67
N VAL A 58 16.64 8.10 8.74
CA VAL A 58 16.62 7.47 7.41
C VAL A 58 16.54 5.93 7.50
N THR A 59 17.15 5.35 8.54
CA THR A 59 17.09 3.90 8.82
C THR A 59 15.67 3.41 9.07
N SER A 60 14.82 4.19 9.75
CA SER A 60 13.40 3.86 9.95
C SER A 60 12.62 3.85 8.64
N ALA A 61 12.93 4.76 7.72
CA ALA A 61 12.31 4.80 6.39
C ALA A 61 12.71 3.57 5.54
N GLU A 62 13.96 3.13 5.62
CA GLU A 62 14.44 1.92 4.93
C GLU A 62 13.74 0.65 5.47
N ILE A 63 13.62 0.53 6.79
CA ILE A 63 12.89 -0.57 7.44
C ILE A 63 11.42 -0.55 7.04
N SER A 64 10.81 0.63 6.96
CA SER A 64 9.44 0.83 6.48
C SER A 64 9.28 0.35 5.04
N GLY A 65 10.21 0.68 4.14
CA GLY A 65 10.20 0.15 2.76
C GLY A 65 10.19 -1.38 2.70
N LYS A 66 10.97 -2.04 3.57
CA LYS A 66 11.00 -3.52 3.67
C LYS A 66 9.65 -4.08 4.17
N TYR A 67 9.05 -3.46 5.17
CA TYR A 67 7.72 -3.85 5.66
C TYR A 67 6.63 -3.66 4.61
N LEU A 68 6.60 -2.51 3.93
CA LEU A 68 5.65 -2.23 2.85
C LEU A 68 5.74 -3.29 1.75
N LEU A 69 6.96 -3.62 1.30
CA LEU A 69 7.16 -4.65 0.27
C LEU A 69 6.64 -6.02 0.73
N GLY A 70 6.92 -6.41 1.98
CA GLY A 70 6.40 -7.64 2.56
C GLY A 70 4.86 -7.66 2.61
N MET A 71 4.23 -6.55 3.00
CA MET A 71 2.76 -6.42 3.04
C MET A 71 2.15 -6.49 1.63
N VAL A 72 2.75 -5.85 0.64
CA VAL A 72 2.29 -5.90 -0.76
C VAL A 72 2.35 -7.33 -1.32
N ILE A 73 3.45 -8.04 -1.09
CA ILE A 73 3.60 -9.44 -1.52
C ILE A 73 2.55 -10.32 -0.82
N ALA A 74 2.40 -10.19 0.50
CA ALA A 74 1.39 -10.93 1.26
C ALA A 74 -0.03 -10.64 0.75
N GLY A 75 -0.35 -9.35 0.53
CA GLY A 75 -1.64 -8.93 -0.03
C GLY A 75 -1.91 -9.51 -1.42
N PHE A 76 -0.89 -9.56 -2.28
CA PHE A 76 -0.99 -10.17 -3.61
C PHE A 76 -1.23 -11.69 -3.53
N ILE A 77 -0.51 -12.40 -2.65
CA ILE A 77 -0.71 -13.83 -2.42
C ILE A 77 -2.14 -14.10 -1.94
N VAL A 78 -2.64 -13.33 -0.97
CA VAL A 78 -4.01 -13.47 -0.46
C VAL A 78 -5.04 -13.20 -1.56
N ASP A 79 -4.86 -12.15 -2.37
CA ASP A 79 -5.79 -11.85 -3.47
C ASP A 79 -5.81 -12.97 -4.52
N PHE A 80 -4.64 -13.50 -4.88
CA PHE A 80 -4.51 -14.54 -5.90
C PHE A 80 -5.06 -15.90 -5.44
N PHE A 81 -4.71 -16.36 -4.23
CA PHE A 81 -5.07 -17.69 -3.76
C PHE A 81 -6.44 -17.74 -3.08
N VAL A 82 -6.87 -16.68 -2.40
CA VAL A 82 -8.09 -16.70 -1.57
C VAL A 82 -9.25 -16.02 -2.29
N VAL A 83 -9.02 -14.84 -2.88
CA VAL A 83 -10.10 -14.02 -3.45
C VAL A 83 -10.47 -14.49 -4.86
N ARG A 84 -9.49 -14.68 -5.75
CA ARG A 84 -9.76 -15.10 -7.13
C ARG A 84 -10.27 -16.54 -7.29
N ARG A 85 -10.08 -17.42 -6.30
CA ARG A 85 -10.61 -18.79 -6.32
C ARG A 85 -12.10 -18.90 -5.97
N ARG A 86 -12.74 -17.79 -5.54
CA ARG A 86 -14.16 -17.73 -5.20
C ARG A 86 -15.04 -17.05 -6.27
N GLY A 87 -14.44 -16.59 -7.38
CA GLY A 87 -15.13 -15.94 -8.49
C GLY A 87 -15.35 -16.89 -9.66
#